data_AF-A0A383AT86-F1
#
_entry.id   AF-A0A383AT86-F1
#
_cell.length_a   1.000
_cell.length_b   1.000
_cell.length_c   1.000
_cell.angle_alpha   90.00
_cell.angle_beta   90.00
_cell.angle_gamma   90.00
#
_symmetry.space_group_name_H-M   'P 1'
#
loop_
_entity.id
_entity.type
_entity.pdbx_description
1 polymer ?
#
loop_
_entity_poly.entity_id
_entity_poly.type
_entity_poly.pdbx_seq_one_letter_code
_entity_poly.pdbx_strand_id
1 'polypeptide(L)'
;MKQTIALIDDDRNILTSLSIALEKEGFKVQTYLDGESALIGLARTPPDLAVVDIKMPKMDGEELLKKLRKKTSLPVIFLTS
;
A
#
# COMPACT_ATOMS: atom_id res chain seq x y z
N MET A 1 9.22 -14.87 10.86
CA MET A 1 7.99 -14.64 10.06
C MET A 1 8.35 -13.72 8.90
N LYS A 2 7.78 -13.91 7.71
CA LYS A 2 7.99 -12.99 6.57
C LYS A 2 7.25 -11.68 6.81
N GLN A 3 7.92 -10.54 6.67
CA GLN A 3 7.27 -9.23 6.74
C GLN A 3 6.32 -9.05 5.56
N THR A 4 5.21 -8.34 5.79
CA THR A 4 4.16 -8.09 4.82
C THR A 4 4.20 -6.61 4.40
N ILE A 5 4.25 -6.37 3.09
CA ILE A 5 4.23 -5.04 2.49
C ILE A 5 2.91 -4.88 1.72
N ALA A 6 2.18 -3.81 1.99
CA ALA A 6 1.06 -3.42 1.16
C ALA A 6 1.52 -2.44 0.06
N LEU A 7 1.14 -2.69 -1.18
CA LEU A 7 1.33 -1.79 -2.31
C LEU A 7 -0.04 -1.22 -2.71
N ILE A 8 -0.14 0.11 -2.79
CA ILE A 8 -1.36 0.82 -3.14
C ILE A 8 -1.03 1.73 -4.32
N ASP A 9 -1.56 1.43 -5.49
CA ASP A 9 -1.31 2.15 -6.75
C ASP A 9 -2.44 1.80 -7.75
N ASP A 10 -2.95 2.76 -8.52
CA ASP A 10 -3.99 2.49 -9.51
C ASP A 10 -3.47 1.87 -10.82
N ASP A 11 -2.14 1.88 -11.04
CA ASP A 11 -1.47 1.18 -12.13
C ASP A 11 -1.13 -0.29 -11.76
N ARG A 12 -1.86 -1.20 -12.40
CA ARG A 12 -1.64 -2.66 -12.28
C ARG A 12 -0.24 -3.11 -12.67
N ASN A 13 0.41 -2.43 -13.62
CA ASN A 13 1.75 -2.79 -14.06
C ASN A 13 2.76 -2.49 -12.95
N ILE A 14 2.66 -1.33 -12.31
CA ILE A 14 3.51 -0.96 -11.18
C ILE A 14 3.32 -1.94 -10.04
N LEU A 15 2.07 -2.22 -9.66
CA LEU A 15 1.76 -3.21 -8.62
C LEU A 15 2.38 -4.58 -8.94
N THR A 16 2.23 -5.06 -10.17
CA THR A 16 2.74 -6.37 -10.59
C THR A 16 4.26 -6.42 -10.54
N SER A 17 4.94 -5.42 -11.12
CA SER A 17 6.40 -5.35 -11.15
C SER A 17 6.99 -5.26 -9.74
N LEU A 18 6.45 -4.40 -8.87
CA LEU A 18 6.91 -4.26 -7.49
C LEU A 18 6.59 -5.50 -6.64
N SER A 19 5.43 -6.14 -6.84
CA SER A 19 5.07 -7.37 -6.14
C SER A 19 6.09 -8.46 -6.43
N ILE A 20 6.40 -8.71 -7.71
CA ILE A 20 7.38 -9.73 -8.11
C ILE A 20 8.76 -9.43 -7.49
N ALA A 21 9.19 -8.17 -7.51
CA ALA A 21 10.47 -7.77 -6.93
C ALA A 21 10.53 -8.02 -5.42
N LEU A 22 9.51 -7.59 -4.67
CA LEU A 22 9.46 -7.73 -3.21
C LEU A 22 9.26 -9.19 -2.77
N GLU A 23 8.43 -9.95 -3.48
CA GLU A 23 8.23 -11.37 -3.20
C GLU A 23 9.51 -12.18 -3.41
N LYS A 24 10.32 -11.82 -4.43
CA LYS A 24 11.64 -12.41 -4.68
C LYS A 24 12.62 -12.15 -3.54
N GLU A 25 12.54 -10.98 -2.89
CA GLU A 25 13.30 -10.65 -1.68
C GLU A 25 12.74 -11.33 -0.40
N GLY A 26 11.66 -12.10 -0.53
CA GLY A 26 11.11 -12.93 0.54
C GLY A 26 9.99 -12.27 1.35
N PHE A 27 9.53 -11.08 0.97
CA PHE A 27 8.36 -10.43 1.58
C PHE A 27 7.05 -11.12 1.18
N LYS A 28 6.00 -10.91 1.96
CA LYS A 28 4.63 -11.12 1.52
C LYS A 28 4.09 -9.81 0.98
N VAL A 29 3.39 -9.85 -0.15
CA VAL A 29 2.85 -8.63 -0.75
C VAL A 29 1.32 -8.69 -0.75
N GLN A 30 0.70 -7.57 -0.38
CA GLN A 30 -0.72 -7.31 -0.52
C GLN A 30 -0.86 -6.13 -1.48
N THR A 31 -1.79 -6.19 -2.43
CA THR A 31 -1.98 -5.12 -3.42
C THR A 31 -3.38 -4.55 -3.36
N TYR A 32 -3.49 -3.23 -3.60
CA TYR A 32 -4.74 -2.49 -3.64
C TYR A 32 -4.70 -1.51 -4.81
N LEU A 33 -5.80 -1.42 -5.55
CA LEU A 33 -5.91 -0.56 -6.75
C LEU A 33 -6.44 0.84 -6.46
N ASP A 34 -6.85 1.09 -5.21
CA ASP A 34 -7.47 2.34 -4.81
C ASP A 34 -7.38 2.53 -3.29
N GLY A 35 -7.51 3.78 -2.85
CA GLY A 35 -7.42 4.14 -1.43
C GLY A 35 -8.56 3.58 -0.57
N GLU A 36 -9.76 3.32 -1.12
CA GLU A 36 -10.89 2.79 -0.33
C GLU A 36 -10.67 1.31 0.01
N SER A 37 -10.31 0.50 -0.99
CA SER A 37 -9.98 -0.91 -0.79
C SER A 37 -8.76 -1.09 0.10
N ALA A 38 -7.74 -0.23 -0.06
CA ALA A 38 -6.60 -0.18 0.84
C ALA A 38 -7.02 0.14 2.28
N LEU A 39 -7.82 1.18 2.51
CA LEU A 39 -8.22 1.57 3.87
C LEU A 39 -8.95 0.44 4.62
N ILE A 40 -9.80 -0.32 3.92
CA ILE A 40 -10.52 -1.46 4.49
C ILE A 40 -9.56 -2.64 4.70
N GLY A 41 -8.73 -2.96 3.71
CA GLY A 41 -7.79 -4.08 3.74
C GLY A 41 -6.74 -3.93 4.83
N LEU A 42 -6.09 -2.77 4.90
CA LEU A 42 -5.06 -2.44 5.89
C LEU A 42 -5.59 -2.50 7.34
N ALA A 43 -6.88 -2.22 7.54
CA ALA A 43 -7.51 -2.34 8.86
C ALA A 43 -7.83 -3.80 9.24
N ARG A 44 -8.18 -4.65 8.26
CA ARG A 44 -8.51 -6.07 8.49
C ARG A 44 -7.27 -6.95 8.63
N THR A 45 -6.27 -6.68 7.81
CA THR A 45 -5.00 -7.41 7.77
C THR A 45 -3.85 -6.40 7.76
N PRO A 46 -3.45 -5.88 8.93
CA PRO A 46 -2.40 -4.88 9.02
C PRO A 46 -1.06 -5.40 8.48
N PRO A 47 -0.44 -4.72 7.50
CA PRO A 47 0.92 -5.03 7.05
C PRO A 47 1.96 -4.41 7.99
N ASP A 48 3.24 -4.71 7.74
CA ASP A 48 4.37 -4.09 8.44
C ASP A 48 4.80 -2.75 7.81
N LEU A 49 4.50 -2.56 6.52
CA LEU A 49 4.82 -1.37 5.72
C LEU A 49 3.77 -1.18 4.62
N ALA A 50 3.42 0.06 4.31
CA ALA A 50 2.67 0.40 3.09
C ALA A 50 3.49 1.27 2.15
N VAL A 51 3.50 0.93 0.86
CA VAL A 51 3.99 1.77 -0.24
C VAL A 51 2.77 2.28 -0.97
N VAL A 52 2.62 3.60 -1.03
CA VAL A 52 1.40 4.26 -1.50
C VAL A 52 1.77 5.23 -2.61
N ASP A 53 1.14 5.13 -3.77
CA ASP A 53 1.23 6.17 -4.79
C ASP A 53 0.49 7.45 -4.33
N ILE A 54 1.10 8.61 -4.61
CA ILE A 54 0.49 9.89 -4.24
C ILE A 54 -0.70 10.20 -5.15
N LYS A 55 -0.63 9.88 -6.44
CA LYS A 55 -1.56 10.35 -7.49
C LYS A 55 -2.56 9.25 -7.88
N MET A 56 -3.51 8.98 -7.00
CA MET A 56 -4.61 8.05 -7.29
C MET A 56 -5.96 8.75 -7.53
N PRO A 57 -6.84 8.21 -8.38
CA PRO A 57 -8.19 8.73 -8.57
C PRO A 57 -9.07 8.51 -7.33
N LYS A 58 -10.04 9.40 -7.14
CA LYS A 58 -11.04 9.41 -6.04
C LYS A 58 -10.46 9.69 -4.65
N MET A 59 -9.48 8.90 -4.20
CA MET A 59 -8.79 9.08 -2.93
C MET A 59 -7.29 9.03 -3.19
N ASP A 60 -6.63 10.17 -3.02
CA ASP A 60 -5.19 10.28 -3.18
C ASP A 60 -4.42 9.66 -2.00
N GLY A 61 -3.12 9.46 -2.19
CA GLY A 61 -2.26 8.86 -1.18
C GLY A 61 -2.19 9.65 0.13
N GLU A 62 -2.32 10.99 0.08
CA GLU A 62 -2.34 11.82 1.28
C GLU A 62 -3.63 11.65 2.08
N GLU A 63 -4.79 11.61 1.43
CA GLU A 63 -6.08 11.41 2.07
C GLU A 63 -6.14 10.03 2.73
N LEU A 64 -5.62 9.00 2.04
CA LEU A 64 -5.44 7.66 2.61
C LEU A 64 -4.57 7.72 3.88
N LEU A 65 -3.39 8.36 3.81
CA LEU A 65 -2.50 8.49 4.97
C LEU A 65 -3.17 9.24 6.12
N LYS A 66 -3.87 10.34 5.86
CA LYS A 66 -4.61 11.12 6.87
C LYS A 66 -5.65 10.24 7.59
N LYS A 67 -6.35 9.36 6.87
CA LYS A 67 -7.31 8.40 7.45
C LYS A 67 -6.62 7.29 8.24
N LEU A 68 -5.51 6.75 7.75
CA LEU A 68 -4.72 5.72 8.44
C LEU A 68 -4.12 6.26 9.75
N ARG A 69 -3.57 7.47 9.74
CA ARG A 69 -2.92 8.09 10.93
C ARG A 69 -3.87 8.33 12.10
N LYS A 70 -5.18 8.39 11.85
CA LYS A 70 -6.19 8.43 12.93
C LYS A 70 -6.30 7.11 13.71
N LYS A 71 -5.81 6.01 13.15
CA LYS A 71 -6.01 4.65 13.68
C LYS A 71 -4.71 3.85 13.88
N THR A 72 -3.65 4.17 13.15
CA THR A 72 -2.42 3.38 13.13
C THR A 72 -1.17 4.23 12.87
N SER A 73 -0.05 3.77 13.44
CA SER A 73 1.30 4.27 13.19
C SER A 73 2.03 3.50 12.08
N LEU A 74 1.31 2.75 11.25
CA LEU A 74 1.85 1.98 10.11
C LEU A 74 2.89 2.80 9.33
N PRO A 75 4.14 2.33 9.17
CA PRO A 75 5.12 2.98 8.31
C PRO A 75 4.59 3.10 6.87
N VAL A 76 4.75 4.28 6.27
CA VAL A 76 4.31 4.56 4.90
C VAL A 76 5.47 5.15 4.11
N ILE A 77 5.72 4.61 2.92
CA ILE A 77 6.59 5.19 1.90
C ILE A 77 5.70 5.68 0.76
N PHE A 78 5.87 6.92 0.36
CA PHE A 78 5.21 7.42 -0.84
C PHE A 78 6.01 7.08 -2.08
N LEU A 79 5.31 6.62 -3.11
CA LEU A 79 5.80 6.49 -4.46
C LEU A 79 5.31 7.72 -5.25
N THR A 80 6.22 8.38 -5.95
CA THR A 80 5.92 9.53 -6.81
C THR A 80 6.81 9.49 -8.03
N SER A 81 6.31 10.00 -9.16
CA SER A 81 7.11 10.34 -10.34
C SER A 81 7.85 11.66 -10.15
#